data_AF-A0A8S3YWT1-F1
#
_entry.id   AF-A0A8S3YWT1-F1
#
_cell.length_a   1.000
_cell.length_b   1.000
_cell.length_c   1.000
_cell.angle_alpha   90.00
_cell.angle_beta   90.00
_cell.angle_gamma   90.00
#
_symmetry.space_group_name_H-M   'P 1'
#
loop_
_entity.id
_entity.type
_entity.pdbx_description
1 polymer ?
#
loop_
_entity_poly.entity_id
_entity_poly.type
_entity_poly.pdbx_seq_one_letter_code
_entity_poly.pdbx_strand_id
1 'polypeptide(L)' 'VLVVDSQRRSLITCGSVYQGMCETRCLANISKVFESPEGKDIHNFAVAANTEEASTVAFLAPGSSTMIGTVLYVATTYT' A
#
# COMPACT_ATOMS: atom_id res chain seq x y z
N VAL A 1 5.49 5.27 0.42
CA VAL A 1 5.74 3.86 0.00
C VAL A 1 5.54 3.74 -1.50
N LEU A 2 6.42 3.01 -2.20
CA LEU A 2 6.31 2.73 -3.64
C LEU A 2 6.80 1.30 -3.93
N VAL A 3 5.90 0.38 -4.26
CA VAL A 3 6.21 -1.05 -4.42
C VAL A 3 5.57 -1.60 -5.69
N VAL A 4 6.32 -2.40 -6.46
CA VAL A 4 5.86 -3.03 -7.70
C VAL A 4 5.39 -4.46 -7.41
N ASP A 5 4.13 -4.77 -7.72
CA ASP A 5 3.62 -6.14 -7.76
C ASP A 5 3.59 -6.66 -9.20
N SER A 6 4.66 -7.36 -9.58
CA SER A 6 4.80 -7.93 -10.91
C SER A 6 3.80 -9.04 -11.22
N GLN A 7 3.30 -9.76 -10.20
CA GLN A 7 2.32 -10.83 -10.42
C GLN A 7 0.96 -10.27 -10.82
N ARG A 8 0.57 -9.14 -10.19
CA ARG A 8 -0.71 -8.47 -10.45
C ARG A 8 -0.60 -7.33 -11.48
N ARG A 9 0.61 -7.04 -11.98
CA ARG A 9 0.91 -5.90 -12.88
C ARG A 9 0.38 -4.57 -12.31
N SER A 10 0.56 -4.39 -11.01
CA SER A 10 0.12 -3.21 -10.28
C SER A 10 1.28 -2.53 -9.55
N LEU A 11 1.09 -1.26 -9.27
CA LEU A 11 1.96 -0.41 -8.48
C LEU A 11 1.20 -0.04 -7.20
N ILE A 12 1.77 -0.34 -6.04
CA ILE A 12 1.23 0.03 -4.73
C ILE A 12 1.89 1.34 -4.32
N THR A 13 1.09 2.36 -4.05
CA THR A 13 1.55 3.71 -3.67
C THR A 13 0.88 4.13 -2.38
N CYS A 14 1.64 4.54 -1.38
CA CYS A 14 1.08 5.11 -0.14
C CYS A 14 1.73 6.45 0.17
N GLY A 15 0.91 7.42 0.55
CA GLY A 15 1.32 8.77 0.96
C GLY A 15 0.91 9.06 2.40
N SER A 16 1.43 10.16 2.96
CA SER A 16 1.14 10.59 4.35
C SER A 16 -0.26 11.16 4.54
N VAL A 17 -0.83 11.73 3.47
CA VAL A 17 -2.19 12.32 3.50
C VAL A 17 -3.24 11.25 3.78
N TYR A 18 -4.38 11.66 4.35
CA TYR A 18 -5.52 10.81 4.66
C TYR A 18 -5.18 9.64 5.59
N GLN A 19 -4.37 9.86 6.62
CA GLN A 19 -3.95 8.81 7.57
C GLN A 19 -3.08 7.72 6.94
N GLY A 20 -2.14 8.11 6.07
CA GLY A 20 -1.18 7.13 5.53
C GLY A 20 -1.78 6.20 4.47
N MET A 21 -2.74 6.68 3.68
CA MET A 21 -3.52 5.83 2.79
C MET A 21 -2.73 5.27 1.60
N CYS A 22 -3.06 4.04 1.22
CA CYS A 22 -2.52 3.38 0.03
C CYS A 22 -3.54 3.26 -1.11
N GLU A 23 -3.03 3.32 -2.34
CA GLU A 23 -3.74 3.02 -3.58
C GLU A 23 -3.01 1.92 -4.34
N THR A 24 -3.74 1.20 -5.20
CA THR A 24 -3.14 0.38 -6.25
C THR A 24 -3.41 0.98 -7.61
N ARG A 25 -2.38 1.03 -8.46
CA ARG A 25 -2.40 1.65 -9.78
C ARG A 25 -1.93 0.66 -10.84
N CYS A 26 -2.32 0.87 -12.09
CA CYS A 26 -1.84 0.06 -13.20
C CYS A 26 -0.35 0.32 -13.45
N LEU A 27 0.46 -0.75 -13.50
CA LEU A 27 1.90 -0.61 -13.70
C LEU A 27 2.25 -0.05 -15.09
N ALA A 28 1.44 -0.36 -16.12
CA ALA A 28 1.66 0.12 -17.49
C ALA A 28 1.16 1.56 -17.70
N ASN A 29 0.27 2.07 -16.85
CA ASN A 29 -0.24 3.44 -16.92
C ASN A 29 -0.69 3.89 -15.52
N ILE A 30 0.20 4.58 -14.80
CA ILE A 30 0.01 4.97 -13.40
C ILE A 30 -1.17 5.94 -13.17
N SER A 31 -1.69 6.57 -14.23
CA SER A 31 -2.88 7.40 -14.16
C SER A 31 -4.16 6.57 -14.01
N LYS A 32 -4.11 5.27 -14.32
CA LYS A 32 -5.23 4.35 -14.10
C LYS A 32 -5.14 3.76 -12.68
N VAL A 33 -6.03 4.20 -11.82
CA VAL A 33 -6.20 3.66 -10.46
C VAL A 33 -7.00 2.36 -10.51
N PHE A 34 -6.50 1.31 -9.89
CA PHE A 34 -7.20 0.04 -9.72
C PHE A 34 -8.02 0.02 -8.43
N GLU A 35 -7.45 0.52 -7.34
CA GLU A 35 -8.13 0.64 -6.07
C GLU A 35 -7.70 1.91 -5.35
N SER A 36 -8.70 2.69 -4.90
CA SER A 36 -8.51 3.84 -4.02
C SER A 36 -9.29 3.69 -2.70
N PRO A 37 -8.86 4.38 -1.64
CA PRO A 37 -9.59 4.51 -0.37
C PRO A 37 -10.83 5.40 -0.43
N GLU A 38 -11.06 6.10 -1.55
CA GLU A 38 -12.12 7.12 -1.63
C GLU A 38 -13.50 6.50 -1.38
N GLY A 39 -14.20 6.99 -0.34
CA GLY A 39 -15.50 6.47 0.07
C GLY A 39 -15.48 5.13 0.82
N LYS A 40 -14.30 4.63 1.23
CA LYS A 40 -14.15 3.37 1.99
C LYS A 40 -13.81 3.61 3.45
N ASP A 41 -14.01 2.57 4.27
CA ASP A 41 -13.67 2.59 5.69
C ASP A 41 -12.16 2.77 5.89
N ILE A 42 -11.79 3.80 6.65
CA ILE A 42 -10.42 4.21 6.93
C ILE A 42 -9.56 3.09 7.53
N HIS A 43 -10.17 2.18 8.30
CA HIS A 43 -9.45 1.13 9.03
C HIS A 43 -8.73 0.14 8.10
N ASN A 44 -9.19 -0.02 6.86
CA ASN A 44 -8.58 -0.93 5.90
C ASN A 44 -7.50 -0.27 5.02
N PHE A 45 -7.43 1.07 5.04
CA PHE A 45 -6.57 1.83 4.12
C PHE A 45 -5.48 2.65 4.82
N ALA A 46 -5.60 2.95 6.12
CA ALA A 46 -4.56 3.61 6.90
C ALA A 46 -3.39 2.65 7.17
N VAL A 47 -2.31 2.76 6.39
CA VAL A 47 -1.23 1.76 6.34
C VAL A 47 0.15 2.38 6.60
N ALA A 48 0.48 3.48 5.95
CA ALA A 48 1.75 4.18 6.11
C ALA A 48 1.69 5.19 7.27
N ALA A 49 2.84 5.73 7.67
CA ALA A 49 2.89 6.86 8.58
C ALA A 49 2.24 8.09 7.94
N ASN A 50 1.52 8.88 8.74
CA ASN A 50 0.78 10.05 8.26
C ASN A 50 1.58 11.37 8.34
N THR A 51 2.89 11.31 8.64
CA THR A 51 3.82 12.46 8.69
C THR A 51 5.04 12.21 7.79
N GLU A 52 5.79 13.28 7.48
CA GLU A 52 6.95 13.20 6.58
C GLU A 52 8.22 12.67 7.27
N GLU A 53 8.32 12.88 8.59
CA GLU A 53 9.48 12.51 9.40
C GLU A 53 9.39 11.05 9.90
N ALA A 54 8.19 10.50 9.99
CA ALA A 54 7.96 9.15 10.46
C ALA A 54 8.22 8.11 9.38
N SER A 55 9.10 7.15 9.68
CA SER A 55 9.51 6.15 8.71
C SER A 55 8.41 5.12 8.42
N THR A 56 8.33 4.67 7.17
CA THR A 56 7.55 3.51 6.74
C THR A 56 8.40 2.62 5.84
N VAL A 57 8.46 1.33 6.14
CA VAL A 57 9.16 0.32 5.34
C VAL A 57 8.15 -0.70 4.84
N ALA A 58 8.23 -1.05 3.55
CA ALA A 58 7.34 -2.04 2.96
C ALA A 58 8.01 -2.88 1.87
N PHE A 59 7.62 -4.16 1.78
CA PHE A 59 8.08 -5.07 0.73
C PHE A 59 7.06 -6.18 0.47
N LEU A 60 7.16 -6.83 -0.69
CA LEU A 60 6.34 -7.98 -1.07
C LEU A 60 7.09 -9.28 -0.81
N ALA A 61 6.42 -10.25 -0.18
CA ALA A 61 6.93 -11.59 0.03
C ALA A 61 5.77 -12.61 0.11
N PRO A 62 6.05 -13.93 0.01
CA PRO A 62 5.02 -14.96 0.20
C PRO A 62 4.34 -14.84 1.56
N GLY A 63 3.01 -14.94 1.58
CA GLY A 63 2.20 -14.94 2.79
C GLY A 63 2.30 -16.24 3.60
N SER A 64 1.60 -16.27 4.73
CA SER A 64 1.49 -17.46 5.58
C SER A 64 0.69 -18.58 4.90
N SER A 65 0.66 -19.77 5.50
CA SER A 65 -0.16 -20.90 5.02
C SER A 65 -1.66 -20.58 4.92
N THR A 66 -2.15 -19.57 5.65
CA THR A 66 -3.54 -19.10 5.60
C THR A 66 -3.78 -17.98 4.59
N MET A 67 -2.72 -17.32 4.12
CA MET A 67 -2.77 -16.25 3.12
C MET A 67 -2.10 -16.71 1.82
N ILE A 68 -2.90 -17.21 0.88
CA ILE A 68 -2.38 -17.73 -0.39
C ILE A 68 -1.81 -16.58 -1.24
N GLY A 69 -0.55 -16.69 -1.63
CA GLY A 69 0.12 -15.80 -2.58
C GLY A 69 1.01 -14.75 -1.92
N THR A 70 1.37 -13.73 -2.70
CA THR A 70 2.23 -12.63 -2.26
C THR A 70 1.44 -11.59 -1.49
N VAL A 71 1.95 -11.22 -0.31
CA VAL A 71 1.36 -10.21 0.59
C VAL A 71 2.32 -9.03 0.76
N LEU A 72 1.77 -7.89 1.14
CA LEU A 72 2.52 -6.69 1.48
C LEU A 72 2.84 -6.69 2.98
N TYR A 73 4.12 -6.79 3.32
CA TYR A 73 4.59 -6.57 4.67
C TYR A 73 4.88 -5.07 4.85
N VAL A 74 4.31 -4.46 5.89
CA VAL A 74 4.47 -3.03 6.18
C VAL A 74 4.82 -2.85 7.65
N ALA A 75 5.83 -2.02 7.92
CA ALA A 75 6.14 -1.51 9.23
C ALA A 75 6.11 0.03 9.17
N THR A 76 5.42 0.63 10.13
CA THR A 76 5.26 2.09 10.21
C THR A 76 5.58 2.59 11.62
N THR A 77 6.12 3.80 11.71
CA THR A 77 6.36 4.49 12.97
C THR A 77 5.05 5.10 13.48
N TYR A 78 4.80 5.07 14.80
CA TYR A 78 3.59 5.63 15.38
C TYR A 78 3.57 7.17 15.29
N THR A 79 2.41 7.72 14.92
CA THR A 79 2.16 9.14 14.63
C THR A 79 0.75 9.54 15.01
#